data_AF-A0A7Y7BE75-F1
#
_entry.id   AF-A0A7Y7BE75-F1
#
_cell.length_a   1.000
_cell.length_b   1.000
_cell.length_c   1.000
_cell.angle_alpha   90.00
_cell.angle_beta   90.00
_cell.angle_gamma   90.00
#
_symmetry.space_group_name_H-M   'P 1'
#
loop_
_entity.id
_entity.type
_entity.pdbx_description
1 polymer ?
#
loop_
_entity_poly.entity_id
_entity_poly.type
_entity_poly.pdbx_seq_one_letter_code
_entity_poly.pdbx_strand_id
1 'polypeptide(L)'
;MLIGKQTPLNDTLQEVLSSFVPEAIRVSPEDFIAPEYNVNPTKTIVFVNLTDLTDEEGTILKKIKESPVNRKVIGIHTFMVPAMKEDVLKKGYDGYLSFFEFSEKIEDLLNSF
;
A
#
# COMPACT_ATOMS: atom_id res chain seq x y z
N MET A 1 4.73 -0.95 5.21
CA MET A 1 4.26 0.44 5.47
C MET A 1 2.89 0.59 4.86
N LEU A 2 1.94 1.26 5.51
CA LEU A 2 0.63 1.59 4.96
C LEU A 2 0.57 3.09 4.63
N ILE A 3 0.30 3.44 3.37
CA ILE A 3 -0.02 4.80 2.96
C ILE A 3 -1.53 4.96 2.95
N GLY A 4 -2.05 5.84 3.80
CA GLY A 4 -3.48 6.06 3.97
C GLY A 4 -3.81 7.17 4.98
N LYS A 5 -4.95 7.83 4.77
CA LYS A 5 -5.44 8.92 5.65
C LYS A 5 -5.78 8.38 7.04
N GLN A 6 -5.88 9.24 8.05
CA GLN A 6 -6.32 8.78 9.36
C GLN A 6 -7.83 8.53 9.34
N THR A 7 -8.22 7.27 9.25
CA THR A 7 -9.61 6.81 9.17
C THR A 7 -9.75 5.52 9.97
N PRO A 8 -10.94 5.22 10.53
CA PRO A 8 -11.17 3.96 11.23
C PRO A 8 -10.84 2.71 10.38
N LEU A 9 -11.07 2.80 9.06
CA LEU A 9 -10.70 1.75 8.12
C LEU A 9 -9.18 1.51 8.11
N ASN A 10 -8.37 2.56 7.98
CA ASN A 10 -6.92 2.44 7.97
C ASN A 10 -6.34 2.05 9.32
N ASP A 11 -6.99 2.43 10.43
CA ASP A 11 -6.59 1.99 11.76
C ASP A 11 -6.77 0.47 11.89
N THR A 12 -7.91 -0.07 11.46
CA THR A 12 -8.14 -1.53 11.40
C THR A 12 -7.16 -2.23 10.46
N LEU A 13 -6.91 -1.67 9.27
CA LEU A 13 -5.95 -2.26 8.33
C LEU A 13 -4.53 -2.29 8.88
N GLN A 14 -4.13 -1.22 9.54
CA GLN A 14 -2.83 -1.13 10.19
C GLN A 14 -2.70 -2.16 11.31
N GLU A 15 -3.75 -2.39 12.11
CA GLU A 15 -3.77 -3.43 13.13
C GLU A 15 -3.60 -4.82 12.52
N VAL A 16 -4.40 -5.15 11.49
CA VAL A 16 -4.30 -6.45 10.79
C VAL A 16 -2.93 -6.60 10.15
N LEU A 17 -2.42 -5.57 9.46
CA LEU A 17 -1.08 -5.56 8.87
C LEU A 17 0.01 -5.80 9.90
N SER A 18 -0.13 -5.27 11.10
CA SER A 18 0.88 -5.42 12.17
C SER A 18 1.01 -6.87 12.64
N SER A 19 -0.03 -7.70 12.47
CA SER A 19 0.04 -9.14 12.74
C SER A 19 0.94 -9.90 11.76
N PHE A 20 1.07 -9.43 10.52
CA PHE A 20 1.89 -10.05 9.47
C PHE A 20 3.23 -9.34 9.26
N VAL A 21 3.24 -8.03 9.46
CA VAL A 21 4.38 -7.13 9.30
C VAL A 21 4.46 -6.26 10.55
N PRO A 22 5.11 -6.73 11.64
CA PRO A 22 5.11 -6.05 12.94
C PRO A 22 5.64 -4.60 12.91
N GLU A 23 6.53 -4.29 11.97
CA GLU A 23 7.05 -2.94 11.76
C GLU A 23 6.21 -2.09 10.78
N ALA A 24 5.00 -2.53 10.43
CA ALA A 24 4.09 -1.72 9.64
C ALA A 24 3.81 -0.42 10.40
N ILE A 25 3.89 0.71 9.70
CA ILE A 25 3.44 2.00 10.22
C ILE A 25 2.52 2.61 9.17
N ARG A 26 1.53 3.37 9.63
CA ARG A 26 0.70 4.21 8.78
C ARG A 26 1.40 5.54 8.53
N VAL A 27 1.36 6.00 7.29
CA VAL A 27 1.87 7.30 6.85
C VAL A 27 0.77 7.95 6.04
N SER A 28 0.51 9.24 6.26
CA SER A 28 -0.48 9.93 5.44
C SER A 28 0.06 10.14 4.01
N PRO A 29 -0.80 10.23 3.00
CA PRO A 29 -0.39 10.58 1.64
C PRO A 29 0.41 11.89 1.58
N GLU A 30 -0.04 12.90 2.32
CA GLU A 30 0.58 14.24 2.39
C GLU A 30 2.00 14.15 2.97
N ASP A 31 2.16 13.50 4.12
CA ASP A 31 3.48 13.30 4.74
C ASP A 31 4.40 12.49 3.83
N PHE A 32 3.88 11.44 3.17
CA PHE A 32 4.69 10.59 2.31
C PHE A 32 5.24 11.37 1.11
N ILE A 33 4.45 12.28 0.53
CA ILE A 33 4.84 13.06 -0.65
C ILE A 33 5.81 14.18 -0.28
N ALA A 34 5.72 14.71 0.94
CA ALA A 34 6.58 15.79 1.43
C ALA A 34 8.06 15.56 1.08
N PRO A 35 8.77 16.58 0.56
CA PRO A 35 10.18 16.45 0.14
C PRO A 35 11.11 15.90 1.21
N GLU A 36 10.86 16.25 2.47
CA GLU A 36 11.61 15.84 3.65
C GLU A 36 11.36 14.39 4.09
N TYR A 37 10.31 13.75 3.57
CA TYR A 37 9.98 12.39 3.95
C TYR A 37 10.97 11.41 3.35
N ASN A 38 11.91 10.97 4.19
CA ASN A 38 12.84 9.90 3.88
C ASN A 38 12.18 8.56 4.15
N VAL A 39 11.83 7.88 3.07
CA VAL A 39 11.23 6.55 3.18
C VAL A 39 12.26 5.59 3.77
N ASN A 40 11.96 5.05 4.95
CA ASN A 40 12.85 4.14 5.67
C ASN A 40 13.41 3.03 4.73
N PRO A 41 14.75 2.89 4.62
CA PRO A 41 15.36 1.97 3.68
C PRO A 41 15.10 0.50 3.98
N THR A 42 14.71 0.14 5.21
CA THR A 42 14.43 -1.26 5.57
C THR A 42 13.05 -1.72 5.12
N LYS A 43 12.14 -0.80 4.76
CA LYS A 43 10.78 -1.15 4.36
C LYS A 43 10.75 -1.54 2.88
N THR A 44 10.72 -2.85 2.65
CA THR A 44 10.67 -3.48 1.32
C THR A 44 9.25 -3.59 0.77
N ILE A 45 8.21 -3.50 1.62
CA ILE A 45 6.80 -3.63 1.22
C ILE A 45 6.00 -2.38 1.61
N VAL A 46 5.31 -1.81 0.62
CA VAL A 46 4.45 -0.64 0.76
C VAL A 46 3.04 -1.01 0.33
N PHE A 47 2.11 -0.84 1.25
CA PHE A 47 0.68 -0.96 1.04
C PHE A 47 0.11 0.43 0.81
N VAL A 48 -0.76 0.59 -0.18
CA VAL A 48 -1.36 1.88 -0.54
C VAL A 48 -2.87 1.70 -0.51
N ASN A 49 -3.56 2.36 0.41
CA ASN A 49 -5.02 2.39 0.36
C ASN A 49 -5.48 3.32 -0.77
N LEU A 50 -5.98 2.73 -1.86
CA LEU A 50 -6.43 3.42 -3.06
C LEU A 50 -7.77 4.13 -2.89
N THR A 51 -8.58 3.80 -1.88
CA THR A 51 -9.87 4.48 -1.65
C THR A 51 -9.72 5.87 -1.06
N ASP A 52 -8.57 6.13 -0.46
CA ASP A 52 -8.31 7.36 0.27
C ASP A 52 -7.48 8.37 -0.54
N LEU A 53 -7.03 7.97 -1.73
CA LEU A 53 -6.30 8.81 -2.66
C LEU A 53 -7.27 9.51 -3.60
N THR A 54 -7.00 10.78 -3.87
CA THR A 54 -7.63 11.51 -4.98
C THR A 54 -6.61 11.59 -6.12
N ASP A 55 -5.76 12.61 -6.11
CA ASP A 55 -4.84 12.90 -7.20
C ASP A 55 -3.39 12.49 -6.86
N GLU A 56 -3.18 11.97 -5.64
CA GLU A 56 -1.86 11.64 -5.10
C GLU A 56 -1.28 10.32 -5.62
N GLU A 57 -2.11 9.43 -6.17
CA GLU A 57 -1.73 8.06 -6.55
C GLU A 57 -0.49 8.02 -7.45
N GLY A 58 -0.49 8.82 -8.52
CA GLY A 58 0.62 8.87 -9.47
C GLY A 58 1.93 9.35 -8.81
N THR A 59 1.84 10.37 -7.95
CA THR A 59 2.99 10.92 -7.24
C THR A 59 3.56 9.93 -6.23
N ILE A 60 2.70 9.24 -5.47
CA ILE A 60 3.10 8.21 -4.52
C ILE A 60 3.80 7.06 -5.26
N LEU A 61 3.18 6.53 -6.31
CA LEU A 61 3.74 5.39 -7.04
C LEU A 61 5.09 5.75 -7.68
N LYS A 62 5.18 6.93 -8.29
CA LYS A 62 6.43 7.45 -8.86
C LYS A 62 7.53 7.54 -7.79
N LYS A 63 7.25 8.18 -6.64
CA LYS A 63 8.21 8.32 -5.54
C LYS A 63 8.67 6.96 -4.98
N ILE A 64 7.79 5.96 -4.94
CA ILE A 64 8.17 4.60 -4.50
C ILE A 64 9.04 3.90 -5.54
N LYS A 65 8.74 4.02 -6.83
CA LYS A 65 9.47 3.32 -7.91
C LYS A 65 10.80 3.99 -8.27
N GLU A 66 10.94 5.30 -8.06
CA GLU A 66 12.20 6.04 -8.24
C GLU A 66 13.15 5.91 -7.04
N SER A 67 12.67 5.35 -5.93
CA SER A 67 13.50 5.08 -4.76
C SER A 67 14.60 4.04 -5.09
N PRO A 68 15.84 4.21 -4.59
CA PRO A 68 16.94 3.27 -4.82
C PRO A 68 16.69 1.90 -4.18
N VAL A 69 15.78 1.82 -3.20
CA VAL A 69 15.34 0.56 -2.60
C VAL A 69 14.26 -0.06 -3.48
N ASN A 70 14.50 -1.29 -3.96
CA ASN A 70 13.50 -2.07 -4.69
C ASN A 70 12.35 -2.44 -3.75
N ARG A 71 11.20 -1.77 -3.91
CA ARG A 71 10.02 -1.95 -3.07
C ARG A 71 8.90 -2.63 -3.83
N LYS A 72 8.24 -3.57 -3.15
CA LYS A 72 6.96 -4.13 -3.56
C LYS A 72 5.85 -3.16 -3.16
N VAL A 73 5.01 -2.79 -4.13
CA VAL A 73 3.91 -1.85 -3.95
C VAL A 73 2.59 -2.56 -4.16
N ILE A 74 1.77 -2.61 -3.11
CA ILE A 74 0.51 -3.33 -3.08
C ILE A 74 -0.62 -2.32 -2.98
N GLY A 75 -1.51 -2.31 -3.97
CA GLY A 75 -2.73 -1.51 -3.90
C GLY A 75 -3.77 -2.23 -3.05
N ILE A 76 -4.41 -1.52 -2.12
CA ILE A 76 -5.53 -2.03 -1.34
C ILE A 76 -6.79 -1.24 -1.71
N HIS A 77 -7.90 -1.92 -1.98
CA HIS A 77 -9.16 -1.28 -2.32
C HIS A 77 -10.37 -2.04 -1.76
N THR A 78 -11.51 -1.35 -1.60
CA THR A 78 -12.81 -1.96 -1.28
C THR A 78 -13.35 -2.92 -2.33
N PHE A 79 -13.10 -2.73 -3.62
CA PHE A 79 -13.80 -3.51 -4.65
C PHE A 79 -13.09 -4.82 -4.97
N MET A 80 -13.83 -5.81 -5.47
CA MET A 80 -13.30 -7.11 -5.90
C MET A 80 -13.48 -7.33 -7.41
N VAL A 81 -13.58 -6.25 -8.19
CA VAL A 81 -13.84 -6.37 -9.63
C VAL A 81 -12.53 -6.71 -10.35
N PRO A 82 -12.47 -7.80 -11.16
CA PRO A 82 -11.25 -8.21 -11.87
C PRO A 82 -10.63 -7.10 -12.72
N ALA A 83 -11.46 -6.28 -13.38
CA ALA A 83 -11.01 -5.13 -14.15
C ALA A 83 -10.20 -4.13 -13.32
N MET A 84 -10.62 -3.84 -12.08
CA MET A 84 -9.89 -2.91 -11.20
C MET A 84 -8.54 -3.50 -10.77
N LYS A 85 -8.48 -4.81 -10.49
CA LYS A 85 -7.21 -5.48 -10.21
C LYS A 85 -6.25 -5.35 -11.39
N GLU A 86 -6.73 -5.63 -12.60
CA GLU A 86 -5.90 -5.51 -13.80
C GLU A 86 -5.41 -4.07 -14.02
N ASP A 87 -6.27 -3.08 -13.82
CA ASP A 87 -5.91 -1.68 -13.97
C ASP A 87 -4.85 -1.25 -12.96
N VAL A 88 -4.97 -1.66 -11.69
CA VAL A 88 -3.96 -1.40 -10.66
C VAL A 88 -2.62 -2.04 -11.02
N LEU A 89 -2.61 -3.29 -11.48
CA LEU A 89 -1.37 -3.96 -11.89
C LEU A 89 -0.75 -3.28 -13.12
N LYS A 90 -1.54 -2.88 -14.11
CA LYS A 90 -1.08 -2.14 -15.30
C LYS A 90 -0.45 -0.79 -14.96
N LYS A 91 -0.91 -0.12 -13.88
CA LYS A 91 -0.30 1.12 -13.38
C LYS A 91 1.10 0.93 -12.82
N GLY A 92 1.51 -0.31 -12.50
CA GLY A 92 2.85 -0.62 -11.99
C GLY A 92 2.90 -1.07 -10.52
N TYR A 93 1.74 -1.38 -9.93
CA TYR A 93 1.68 -2.07 -8.64
C TYR A 93 2.11 -3.54 -8.80
N ASP A 94 2.81 -4.07 -7.79
CA ASP A 94 3.29 -5.45 -7.74
C ASP A 94 2.20 -6.42 -7.25
N GLY A 95 1.15 -5.90 -6.61
CA GLY A 95 0.04 -6.69 -6.11
C GLY A 95 -1.21 -5.86 -5.81
N TYR A 96 -2.30 -6.58 -5.57
CA TYR A 96 -3.61 -6.02 -5.27
C TYR A 96 -4.27 -6.83 -4.16
N LEU A 97 -4.82 -6.15 -3.16
CA LEU A 97 -5.62 -6.76 -2.09
C LEU A 97 -6.98 -6.06 -1.98
N SER A 98 -8.02 -6.86 -1.75
CA SER A 98 -9.31 -6.33 -1.35
C SER A 98 -9.40 -6.27 0.17
N PHE A 99 -10.07 -5.26 0.72
CA PHE A 99 -10.36 -5.20 2.16
C PHE A 99 -11.16 -6.42 2.65
N PHE A 100 -12.09 -6.92 1.85
CA PHE A 100 -12.98 -8.02 2.25
C PHE A 100 -12.27 -9.37 2.36
N GLU A 101 -11.16 -9.54 1.64
CA GLU A 101 -10.37 -10.77 1.63
C GLU A 101 -8.98 -10.56 2.25
N PHE A 102 -8.79 -9.42 2.94
CA PHE A 102 -7.46 -8.95 3.32
C PHE A 102 -6.76 -9.94 4.24
N SER A 103 -7.44 -10.42 5.29
CA SER A 103 -6.90 -11.37 6.26
C SER A 103 -6.60 -12.74 5.66
N GLU A 104 -7.33 -13.16 4.63
CA GLU A 104 -7.18 -14.48 4.02
C GLU A 104 -6.07 -14.50 2.97
N LYS A 105 -5.89 -13.40 2.23
CA LYS A 105 -5.00 -13.34 1.06
C LYS A 105 -3.68 -12.64 1.31
N ILE A 106 -3.53 -11.92 2.42
CA ILE A 106 -2.30 -11.19 2.71
C ILE A 106 -1.10 -12.12 2.86
N GLU A 107 -1.25 -13.26 3.54
CA GLU A 107 -0.16 -14.22 3.75
C GLU A 107 0.32 -14.83 2.42
N ASP A 108 -0.63 -15.29 1.59
CA ASP A 108 -0.34 -15.83 0.26
C ASP A 108 0.39 -14.80 -0.63
N LEU A 109 -0.06 -13.54 -0.59
CA LEU A 109 0.56 -12.47 -1.36
C LEU A 109 2.00 -12.20 -0.88
N LEU A 110 2.21 -12.13 0.44
CA LEU A 110 3.52 -11.89 1.02
C LEU A 110 4.51 -13.02 0.69
N ASN A 111 4.04 -14.27 0.66
CA ASN A 111 4.85 -15.45 0.31
C ASN A 111 5.17 -15.55 -1.20
N SER A 112 4.52 -14.74 -2.04
CA SER A 112 4.76 -14.71 -3.49
C SER A 112 5.93 -13.83 -3.93
N PHE A 113 6.53 -13.08 -2.99
CA PHE A 113 7.63 -12.14 -3.22
C PHE A 113 8.97 -12.65 -2.68
#